data_AF-A0A080M5T5-F1
#
_entry.id   AF-A0A080M5T5-F1
#
_cell.length_a   1.000
_cell.length_b   1.000
_cell.length_c   1.000
_cell.angle_alpha   90.00
_cell.angle_beta   90.00
_cell.angle_gamma   90.00
#
_symmetry.space_group_name_H-M   'P 1'
#
loop_
_entity.id
_entity.type
_entity.pdbx_description
1 polymer ?
#
loop_
_entity_poly.entity_id
_entity_poly.type
_entity_poly.pdbx_seq_one_letter_code
_entity_poly.pdbx_strand_id
1 'polypeptide(L)'
;MKGFLNLLAKAKLIELSEDERQAASAEPLQGIPMAGTEALAEAPEPPLHAQASGEPAAAPAASALPSLAEACPDLDGDALEGHAFEDIFAAAGVPVSPYPAEKLLRLLDGLRAMDAGTRKMAVLAMDAADDNWQISDCLSDADLKIAALEDHKRQLSAQLQDRERQSTELVDQIRQVLDEGTAAIRKQIAELEQLLEREVTRAAQETTSVEAGLRAARESAARETRRVDAEIDRLREIPTTFKAPGAAH
;
A
#
# COMPACT_ATOMS: atom_id res chain seq x y z
N MET A 1 8.26 18.76 6.44
CA MET A 1 8.90 17.47 6.04
C MET A 1 10.17 17.10 6.82
N LYS A 2 10.87 18.02 7.50
CA LYS A 2 12.16 17.72 8.18
C LYS A 2 12.04 16.94 9.52
N GLY A 3 10.86 16.91 10.14
CA GLY A 3 10.63 16.14 11.37
C GLY A 3 10.62 14.62 11.16
N PHE A 4 10.24 14.16 9.97
CA PHE A 4 10.20 12.73 9.63
C PHE A 4 11.62 12.13 9.53
N LEU A 5 12.56 12.87 8.95
CA LEU A 5 13.97 12.47 8.86
C LEU A 5 14.62 12.31 10.24
N ASN A 6 14.28 13.18 11.19
CA ASN A 6 14.81 13.12 12.56
C ASN A 6 14.28 11.89 13.32
N LEU A 7 13.03 11.48 13.07
CA LEU A 7 12.46 10.25 13.63
C LEU A 7 13.14 8.98 13.07
N LEU A 8 13.39 8.94 11.75
CA LEU A 8 14.06 7.83 11.09
C LEU A 8 15.51 7.66 11.55
N ALA A 9 16.22 8.76 11.78
CA ALA A 9 17.58 8.74 12.31
C ALA A 9 17.63 8.25 13.76
N LYS A 10 16.67 8.68 14.60
CA LYS A 10 16.58 8.23 16.00
C LYS A 10 16.27 6.74 16.11
N ALA A 11 15.60 6.18 15.11
CA ALA A 11 15.33 4.74 14.98
C ALA A 11 16.49 3.95 14.34
N LYS A 12 17.63 4.58 14.04
CA LYS A 12 18.81 3.99 13.36
C LYS A 12 18.53 3.43 11.95
N LEU A 13 17.46 3.85 11.30
CA LEU A 13 17.16 3.41 9.93
C LEU A 13 17.96 4.19 8.87
N ILE A 14 18.49 5.37 9.21
CA ILE A 14 19.26 6.24 8.29
C ILE A 14 20.37 6.97 9.07
N GLU A 15 21.55 7.13 8.47
CA GLU A 15 22.61 8.02 8.96
C GLU A 15 22.45 9.42 8.32
N LEU A 16 22.15 10.44 9.13
CA LEU A 16 22.07 11.84 8.69
C LEU A 16 23.48 12.43 8.51
N SER A 17 23.69 13.15 7.41
CA SER A 17 24.93 13.91 7.14
C SER A 17 25.07 15.12 8.08
N GLU A 18 26.29 15.62 8.27
CA GLU A 18 26.60 16.68 9.25
C GLU A 18 25.77 17.96 9.04
N ASP A 19 25.46 18.30 7.79
CA ASP A 19 24.68 19.49 7.42
C ASP A 19 23.20 19.42 7.89
N GLU A 20 22.62 18.22 7.99
CA GLU A 20 21.22 18.03 8.37
C GLU A 20 21.00 18.08 9.89
N ARG A 21 22.06 17.79 10.68
CA ARG A 21 22.03 17.86 12.16
C ARG A 21 22.01 19.30 12.68
N GLN A 22 22.69 20.20 11.98
CA GLN A 22 22.78 21.61 12.36
C GLN A 22 21.46 22.36 12.11
N ALA A 23 20.68 21.95 11.11
CA ALA A 23 19.36 22.54 10.84
C ALA A 23 18.28 22.16 11.86
N ALA A 24 18.43 21.05 12.59
CA ALA A 24 17.44 20.55 13.55
C ALA A 24 17.58 21.14 14.97
N SER A 25 18.70 21.80 15.27
CA SER A 25 19.03 22.30 16.62
C SER A 25 18.66 23.78 16.83
N ALA A 26 17.97 24.41 15.87
CA ALA A 26 17.98 25.88 15.74
C ALA A 26 16.66 26.62 15.99
N GLU A 27 15.58 26.04 16.54
CA GLU A 27 14.40 26.85 16.91
C GLU A 27 13.74 26.48 18.26
N PRO A 28 13.71 27.43 19.23
CA PRO A 28 13.11 27.27 20.55
C PRO A 28 11.66 27.79 20.68
N LEU A 29 10.98 27.21 21.66
CA LEU A 29 9.64 27.48 22.21
C LEU A 29 9.38 28.94 22.62
N GLN A 30 8.25 29.52 22.17
CA GLN A 30 7.49 30.63 22.79
C GLN A 30 6.02 30.45 22.35
N GLY A 31 5.00 30.28 23.20
CA GLY A 31 4.62 31.04 24.38
C GLY A 31 3.55 32.05 23.97
N ILE A 32 2.29 31.93 24.43
CA ILE A 32 1.24 32.98 24.41
C ILE A 32 0.11 32.60 25.41
N PRO A 33 -0.59 33.58 26.01
CA PRO A 33 -1.01 33.54 27.41
C PRO A 33 -2.52 33.34 27.63
N MET A 34 -2.85 33.12 28.90
CA MET A 34 -4.19 33.09 29.48
C MET A 34 -4.97 34.42 29.37
N ALA A 35 -6.29 34.33 29.17
CA ALA A 35 -7.26 35.36 29.56
C ALA A 35 -8.67 34.77 29.81
N GLY A 36 -9.37 35.28 30.85
CA GLY A 36 -10.84 35.26 30.97
C GLY A 36 -11.45 34.07 31.74
N THR A 37 -11.64 34.07 33.07
CA THR A 37 -12.61 34.82 33.90
C THR A 37 -14.03 34.20 33.90
N GLU A 38 -14.34 33.56 35.04
CA GLU A 38 -15.63 33.51 35.79
C GLU A 38 -16.88 32.83 35.18
N ALA A 39 -17.38 31.77 35.85
CA ALA A 39 -18.69 31.78 36.54
C ALA A 39 -18.96 30.46 37.32
N LEU A 40 -19.80 30.59 38.34
CA LEU A 40 -20.02 29.78 39.55
C LEU A 40 -20.85 28.48 39.38
N ALA A 41 -20.70 27.59 40.38
CA ALA A 41 -21.67 26.60 40.91
C ALA A 41 -21.83 25.28 40.11
N GLU A 42 -21.88 24.06 40.66
CA GLU A 42 -22.19 23.52 41.99
C GLU A 42 -21.65 22.06 42.05
N ALA A 43 -21.08 21.61 43.18
CA ALA A 43 -20.64 20.22 43.39
C ALA A 43 -21.76 19.41 44.07
N PRO A 44 -21.89 18.08 43.85
CA PRO A 44 -21.12 17.16 44.69
C PRO A 44 -20.62 15.84 44.03
N GLU A 45 -19.45 15.44 44.54
CA GLU A 45 -18.76 14.14 44.70
C GLU A 45 -18.92 12.91 43.76
N PRO A 46 -17.79 12.18 43.51
CA PRO A 46 -17.68 11.08 42.56
C PRO A 46 -18.06 9.72 43.19
N PRO A 47 -18.28 8.69 42.37
CA PRO A 47 -17.49 7.49 42.62
C PRO A 47 -17.00 6.75 41.36
N LEU A 48 -15.75 6.31 41.48
CA LEU A 48 -15.23 5.01 41.11
C LEU A 48 -15.08 4.68 39.61
N HIS A 49 -13.80 4.74 39.23
CA HIS A 49 -13.18 4.03 38.14
C HIS A 49 -13.73 2.61 37.94
N ALA A 50 -14.42 2.39 36.82
CA ALA A 50 -14.44 1.11 36.14
C ALA A 50 -13.53 1.25 34.92
N GLN A 51 -12.27 0.83 35.07
CA GLN A 51 -11.37 0.61 33.95
C GLN A 51 -11.95 -0.52 33.09
N ALA A 52 -12.67 -0.15 32.03
CA ALA A 52 -12.85 -1.04 30.91
C ALA A 52 -11.53 -1.02 30.12
N SER A 53 -10.69 -2.04 30.34
CA SER A 53 -9.65 -2.41 29.40
C SER A 53 -10.32 -2.76 28.07
N GLY A 54 -10.51 -1.76 27.22
CA GLY A 54 -10.79 -1.95 25.81
C GLY A 54 -9.54 -2.52 25.16
N GLU A 55 -9.55 -3.83 24.94
CA GLU A 55 -8.65 -4.51 24.03
C GLU A 55 -8.53 -3.70 22.73
N PRO A 56 -7.32 -3.43 22.21
CA PRO A 56 -7.20 -2.67 20.98
C PRO A 56 -7.87 -3.47 19.88
N ALA A 57 -8.96 -2.93 19.34
CA ALA A 57 -9.66 -3.50 18.20
C ALA A 57 -8.61 -3.83 17.14
N ALA A 58 -8.48 -5.13 16.85
CA ALA A 58 -7.57 -5.64 15.85
C ALA A 58 -7.74 -4.82 14.56
N ALA A 59 -6.64 -4.27 14.06
CA ALA A 59 -6.62 -3.61 12.76
C ALA A 59 -7.26 -4.57 11.74
N PRO A 60 -8.19 -4.10 10.89
CA PRO A 60 -8.73 -4.97 9.85
C PRO A 60 -7.56 -5.44 9.02
N ALA A 61 -7.46 -6.75 8.81
CA ALA A 61 -6.50 -7.34 7.90
C ALA A 61 -6.61 -6.59 6.58
N ALA A 62 -5.54 -5.91 6.17
CA ALA A 62 -5.47 -5.30 4.86
C ALA A 62 -5.78 -6.41 3.86
N SER A 63 -6.90 -6.31 3.14
CA SER A 63 -7.24 -7.24 2.08
C SER A 63 -6.03 -7.34 1.16
N ALA A 64 -5.43 -8.52 1.10
CA ALA A 64 -4.22 -8.73 0.32
C ALA A 64 -4.53 -8.33 -1.14
N LEU A 65 -3.67 -7.49 -1.71
CA LEU A 65 -3.79 -7.14 -3.12
C LEU A 65 -3.71 -8.44 -3.95
N PRO A 66 -4.60 -8.64 -4.93
CA PRO A 66 -4.47 -9.78 -5.83
C PRO A 66 -3.09 -9.71 -6.52
N SER A 67 -2.34 -10.80 -6.42
CA SER A 67 -1.00 -10.87 -6.99
C SER A 67 -1.06 -11.02 -8.50
N LEU A 68 -0.43 -10.08 -9.22
CA LEU A 68 -0.31 -10.12 -10.67
C LEU A 68 0.43 -11.39 -11.16
N ALA A 69 1.32 -11.93 -10.31
CA ALA A 69 2.09 -13.14 -10.60
C ALA A 69 1.27 -14.43 -10.49
N GLU A 70 0.22 -14.47 -9.66
CA GLU A 70 -0.68 -15.64 -9.56
C GLU A 70 -1.78 -15.64 -10.61
N ALA A 71 -2.16 -14.46 -11.10
CA ALA A 71 -3.25 -14.34 -12.07
C ALA A 71 -2.79 -14.46 -13.54
N CYS A 72 -1.50 -14.28 -13.80
CA CYS A 72 -0.88 -14.52 -15.10
C CYS A 72 0.27 -15.54 -14.95
N PRO A 73 -0.03 -16.83 -14.69
CA PRO A 73 1.00 -17.83 -14.36
C PRO A 73 2.00 -18.11 -15.49
N ASP A 74 1.71 -17.71 -16.73
CA ASP A 74 2.56 -17.97 -17.89
C ASP A 74 2.83 -16.68 -18.67
N LEU A 75 3.65 -15.79 -18.09
CA LEU A 75 4.29 -14.66 -18.77
C LEU A 75 5.67 -15.01 -19.33
N ASP A 76 6.04 -16.29 -19.31
CA ASP A 76 7.20 -16.74 -20.06
C ASP A 76 6.85 -16.61 -21.55
N GLY A 77 7.46 -15.63 -22.22
CA GLY A 77 7.32 -15.42 -23.66
C GLY A 77 7.65 -16.65 -24.50
N ASP A 78 8.26 -17.66 -23.88
CA ASP A 78 8.59 -18.98 -24.42
C ASP A 78 7.36 -19.88 -24.66
N ALA A 79 6.20 -19.59 -24.06
CA ALA A 79 5.00 -20.41 -24.26
C ALA A 79 4.34 -20.22 -25.64
N LEU A 80 4.54 -19.05 -26.26
CA LEU A 80 3.95 -18.67 -27.54
C LEU A 80 4.94 -18.80 -28.71
N GLU A 81 6.24 -18.83 -28.43
CA GLU A 81 7.31 -18.87 -29.44
C GLU A 81 7.98 -20.24 -29.47
N GLY A 82 8.52 -20.64 -30.64
CA GLY A 82 9.37 -21.83 -30.74
C GLY A 82 8.68 -23.17 -30.96
N HIS A 83 7.34 -23.23 -31.07
CA HIS A 83 6.65 -24.46 -31.49
C HIS A 83 7.18 -24.93 -32.84
N ALA A 84 7.65 -26.18 -32.91
CA ALA A 84 8.15 -26.75 -34.15
C ALA A 84 6.99 -26.86 -35.17
N PHE A 85 7.26 -26.57 -36.44
CA PHE A 85 6.22 -26.66 -37.47
C PHE A 85 5.62 -28.08 -37.58
N GLU A 86 6.42 -29.11 -37.30
CA GLU A 86 5.97 -30.50 -37.23
C GLU A 86 4.87 -30.70 -36.18
N ASP A 87 4.99 -30.06 -35.02
CA ASP A 87 3.99 -30.12 -33.94
C ASP A 87 2.72 -29.36 -34.33
N ILE A 88 2.85 -28.22 -35.01
CA ILE A 88 1.71 -27.44 -35.52
C ILE A 88 0.93 -28.26 -36.55
N PHE A 89 1.62 -28.92 -37.48
CA PHE A 89 1.00 -29.79 -38.49
C PHE A 89 0.35 -31.02 -37.87
N ALA A 90 1.01 -31.65 -36.88
CA ALA A 90 0.46 -32.78 -36.14
C ALA A 90 -0.80 -32.40 -35.35
N ALA A 91 -0.80 -31.25 -34.68
CA ALA A 91 -1.95 -30.74 -33.95
C ALA A 91 -3.14 -30.41 -34.87
N ALA A 92 -2.87 -29.92 -36.08
CA ALA A 92 -3.88 -29.68 -37.11
C ALA A 92 -4.32 -30.96 -37.84
N GLY A 93 -3.68 -32.11 -37.59
CA GLY A 93 -4.01 -33.38 -38.22
C GLY A 93 -3.65 -33.45 -39.71
N VAL A 94 -2.61 -32.71 -40.15
CA VAL A 94 -2.15 -32.74 -41.55
C VAL A 94 -1.59 -34.14 -41.86
N PRO A 95 -2.12 -34.85 -42.89
CA PRO A 95 -1.62 -36.17 -43.26
C PRO A 95 -0.20 -36.09 -43.81
N VAL A 96 0.60 -37.14 -43.57
CA VAL A 96 1.96 -37.22 -44.12
C VAL A 96 1.88 -37.45 -45.63
N SER A 97 2.27 -36.46 -46.41
CA SER A 97 2.37 -36.58 -47.87
C SER A 97 3.60 -37.41 -48.29
N PRO A 98 3.50 -38.31 -49.28
CA PRO A 98 4.65 -38.99 -49.87
C PRO A 98 5.65 -38.01 -50.49
N TYR A 99 5.15 -36.87 -51.00
CA TYR A 99 5.94 -35.79 -51.59
C TYR A 99 5.65 -34.46 -50.90
N PRO A 100 6.30 -34.23 -49.75
CA PRO A 100 6.05 -33.06 -48.94
C PRO A 100 6.58 -31.78 -49.60
N ALA A 101 5.88 -30.67 -49.40
CA ALA A 101 6.16 -29.37 -50.01
C ALA A 101 7.58 -28.87 -49.74
N GLU A 102 8.19 -29.23 -48.60
CA GLU A 102 9.56 -28.85 -48.24
C GLU A 102 10.60 -29.44 -49.20
N LYS A 103 10.33 -30.60 -49.79
CA LYS A 103 11.21 -31.17 -50.84
C LYS A 103 11.15 -30.31 -52.11
N LEU A 104 9.95 -29.87 -52.50
CA LEU A 104 9.77 -28.97 -53.64
C LEU A 104 10.41 -27.60 -53.37
N LEU A 105 10.27 -27.05 -52.16
CA LEU A 105 10.94 -25.81 -51.75
C LEU A 105 12.47 -25.94 -51.85
N ARG A 106 13.05 -27.04 -51.34
CA ARG A 106 14.48 -27.29 -51.46
C ARG A 106 14.96 -27.41 -52.91
N LEU A 107 14.15 -28.03 -53.78
CA LEU A 107 14.43 -28.10 -55.22
C LEU A 107 14.42 -26.69 -55.84
N LEU A 108 13.40 -25.90 -55.55
CA LEU A 108 13.27 -24.52 -56.05
C LEU A 108 14.40 -23.62 -55.54
N ASP A 109 14.85 -23.82 -54.29
CA ASP A 109 16.02 -23.15 -53.73
C ASP A 109 17.32 -23.54 -54.45
N GLY A 110 17.46 -24.82 -54.82
CA GLY A 110 18.58 -25.30 -55.64
C GLY A 110 18.58 -24.72 -57.06
N LEU A 111 17.40 -24.50 -57.64
CA LEU A 111 17.23 -23.89 -58.96
C LEU A 111 17.20 -22.35 -58.93
N ARG A 112 17.45 -21.72 -57.77
CA ARG A 112 17.28 -20.27 -57.56
C ARG A 112 18.13 -19.39 -58.47
N ALA A 113 19.23 -19.92 -59.03
CA ALA A 113 20.06 -19.24 -60.02
C ALA A 113 19.37 -19.04 -61.39
N MET A 114 18.34 -19.82 -61.69
CA MET A 114 17.52 -19.68 -62.90
C MET A 114 16.37 -18.68 -62.66
N ASP A 115 15.87 -18.06 -63.73
CA ASP A 115 14.69 -17.20 -63.62
C ASP A 115 13.42 -18.00 -63.26
N ALA A 116 12.39 -17.32 -62.77
CA ALA A 116 11.18 -17.98 -62.27
C ALA A 116 10.44 -18.79 -63.34
N GLY A 117 10.46 -18.33 -64.60
CA GLY A 117 9.84 -19.02 -65.73
C GLY A 117 10.55 -20.34 -66.04
N THR A 118 11.89 -20.32 -66.10
CA THR A 118 12.69 -21.50 -66.40
C THR A 118 12.67 -22.49 -65.24
N ARG A 119 12.65 -22.02 -63.98
CA ARG A 119 12.41 -22.89 -62.82
C ARG A 119 11.07 -23.63 -62.93
N LYS A 120 9.99 -22.91 -63.24
CA LYS A 120 8.66 -23.52 -63.41
C LYS A 120 8.67 -24.56 -64.54
N MET A 121 9.30 -24.26 -65.67
CA MET A 121 9.41 -25.20 -66.78
C MET A 121 10.23 -26.45 -66.41
N ALA A 122 11.31 -26.30 -65.64
CA ALA A 122 12.11 -27.44 -65.17
C ALA A 122 11.30 -28.37 -64.26
N VAL A 123 10.51 -27.81 -63.33
CA VAL A 123 9.64 -28.59 -62.44
C VAL A 123 8.53 -29.29 -63.22
N LEU A 124 7.89 -28.61 -64.18
CA LEU A 124 6.89 -29.24 -65.06
C LEU A 124 7.47 -30.31 -65.97
N ALA A 125 8.71 -30.14 -66.42
CA ALA A 125 9.41 -31.15 -67.20
C ALA A 125 9.75 -32.39 -66.35
N MET A 126 10.09 -32.20 -65.08
CA MET A 126 10.29 -33.32 -64.13
C MET A 126 9.00 -34.08 -63.86
N ASP A 127 7.89 -33.36 -63.65
CA ASP A 127 6.54 -33.93 -63.44
C ASP A 127 6.08 -34.76 -64.66
N ALA A 128 6.40 -34.30 -65.88
CA ALA A 128 6.10 -35.04 -67.11
C ALA A 128 7.06 -36.21 -67.40
N ALA A 129 8.23 -36.26 -66.76
CA ALA A 129 9.27 -37.25 -67.02
C ALA A 129 9.35 -38.36 -65.97
N ASP A 130 8.82 -38.15 -64.76
CA ASP A 130 8.83 -39.09 -63.65
C ASP A 130 7.40 -39.43 -63.21
N ASP A 131 6.91 -40.61 -63.57
CA ASP A 131 5.57 -41.09 -63.18
C ASP A 131 5.43 -41.33 -61.68
N ASN A 132 6.54 -41.39 -60.94
CA ASN A 132 6.54 -41.68 -59.52
C ASN A 132 6.30 -40.42 -58.67
N TRP A 133 6.56 -39.20 -59.20
CA TRP A 133 6.43 -37.92 -58.49
C TRP A 133 5.45 -36.99 -59.20
N GLN A 134 4.47 -36.47 -58.47
CA GLN A 134 3.52 -35.49 -59.01
C GLN A 134 3.58 -34.16 -58.26
N ILE A 135 3.61 -33.06 -59.02
CA ILE A 135 3.55 -31.71 -58.46
C ILE A 135 2.24 -31.45 -57.71
N SER A 136 1.15 -32.10 -58.11
CA SER A 136 -0.16 -31.99 -57.43
C SER A 136 -0.13 -32.45 -55.98
N ASP A 137 0.70 -33.45 -55.64
CA ASP A 137 0.85 -33.94 -54.27
C ASP A 137 1.57 -32.91 -53.40
N CYS A 138 2.59 -32.25 -53.94
CA CYS A 138 3.30 -31.16 -53.26
C CYS A 138 2.42 -29.93 -53.07
N LEU A 139 1.57 -29.61 -54.06
CA LEU A 139 0.62 -28.50 -53.95
C LEU A 139 -0.46 -28.79 -52.91
N SER A 140 -1.02 -30.00 -52.91
CA SER A 140 -2.05 -30.40 -51.93
C SER A 140 -1.49 -30.40 -50.51
N ASP A 141 -0.25 -30.89 -50.31
CA ASP A 141 0.45 -30.83 -49.03
C ASP A 141 0.71 -29.38 -48.59
N ALA A 142 1.14 -28.52 -49.53
CA ALA A 142 1.37 -27.10 -49.25
C ALA A 142 0.09 -26.39 -48.82
N ASP A 143 -1.04 -26.63 -49.51
CA ASP A 143 -2.33 -26.02 -49.18
C ASP A 143 -2.81 -26.43 -47.77
N LEU A 144 -2.66 -27.72 -47.42
CA LEU A 144 -3.01 -28.22 -46.08
C LEU A 144 -2.12 -27.61 -44.98
N LYS A 145 -0.82 -27.51 -45.23
CA LYS A 145 0.13 -26.88 -44.30
C LYS A 145 -0.11 -25.38 -44.16
N ILE A 146 -0.40 -24.68 -45.25
CA ILE A 146 -0.76 -23.25 -45.22
C ILE A 146 -2.02 -23.05 -44.37
N ALA A 147 -3.07 -23.85 -44.60
CA ALA A 147 -4.29 -23.78 -43.79
C ALA A 147 -4.01 -23.99 -42.30
N ALA A 148 -3.20 -25.01 -41.97
CA ALA A 148 -2.79 -25.27 -40.58
C ALA A 148 -2.03 -24.10 -39.94
N LEU A 149 -1.11 -23.47 -40.69
CA LEU A 149 -0.36 -22.30 -40.20
C LEU A 149 -1.24 -21.05 -40.05
N GLU A 150 -2.19 -20.84 -40.96
CA GLU A 150 -3.16 -19.75 -40.86
C GLU A 150 -4.10 -19.92 -39.67
N ASP A 151 -4.56 -21.16 -39.41
CA ASP A 151 -5.34 -21.51 -38.23
C ASP A 151 -4.54 -21.27 -36.94
N HIS A 152 -3.29 -21.74 -36.88
CA HIS A 152 -2.42 -21.50 -35.74
C HIS A 152 -2.17 -20.01 -35.50
N LYS A 153 -1.94 -19.22 -36.56
CA LYS A 153 -1.81 -17.76 -36.46
C LYS A 153 -3.08 -17.10 -35.90
N ARG A 154 -4.26 -17.56 -36.35
CA ARG A 154 -5.54 -17.06 -35.81
C ARG A 154 -5.68 -17.42 -34.32
N GLN A 155 -5.34 -18.64 -33.94
CA GLN A 155 -5.36 -19.08 -32.55
C GLN A 155 -4.43 -18.26 -31.66
N LEU A 156 -3.18 -18.01 -32.10
CA LEU A 156 -2.24 -17.15 -31.37
C LEU A 156 -2.81 -15.73 -31.18
N SER A 157 -3.42 -15.16 -32.22
CA SER A 157 -4.02 -13.83 -32.11
C SER A 157 -5.20 -13.78 -31.13
N ALA A 158 -6.02 -14.83 -31.08
CA ALA A 158 -7.13 -14.93 -30.12
C ALA A 158 -6.61 -15.10 -28.68
N GLN A 159 -5.60 -15.95 -28.49
CA GLN A 159 -4.96 -16.14 -27.17
C GLN A 159 -4.32 -14.85 -26.64
N LEU A 160 -3.72 -14.06 -27.52
CA LEU A 160 -3.15 -12.75 -27.16
C LEU A 160 -4.25 -11.78 -26.73
N GLN A 161 -5.36 -11.68 -27.48
CA GLN A 161 -6.49 -10.83 -27.12
C GLN A 161 -7.13 -11.24 -25.79
N ASP A 162 -7.28 -12.54 -25.54
CA ASP A 162 -7.80 -13.06 -24.28
C ASP A 162 -6.86 -12.73 -23.10
N ARG A 163 -5.55 -12.86 -23.29
CA ARG A 163 -4.54 -12.48 -22.29
C ARG A 163 -4.52 -10.97 -22.03
N GLU A 164 -4.63 -10.15 -23.07
CA GLU A 164 -4.75 -8.69 -22.93
C GLU A 164 -5.98 -8.32 -22.10
N ARG A 165 -7.13 -8.93 -22.41
CA ARG A 165 -8.36 -8.72 -21.65
C ARG A 165 -8.20 -9.12 -20.18
N GLN A 166 -7.68 -10.31 -19.91
CA GLN A 166 -7.42 -10.78 -18.55
C GLN A 166 -6.49 -9.83 -17.78
N SER A 167 -5.41 -9.38 -18.43
CA SER A 167 -4.49 -8.40 -17.85
C SER A 167 -5.18 -7.08 -17.50
N THR A 168 -6.03 -6.56 -18.39
CA THR A 168 -6.79 -5.34 -18.11
C THR A 168 -7.77 -5.51 -16.94
N GLU A 169 -8.50 -6.63 -16.89
CA GLU A 169 -9.45 -6.93 -15.81
C GLU A 169 -8.73 -7.05 -14.46
N LEU A 170 -7.53 -7.65 -14.42
CA LEU A 170 -6.71 -7.74 -13.21
C LEU A 170 -6.17 -6.39 -12.75
N VAL A 171 -5.71 -5.54 -13.69
CA VAL A 171 -5.26 -4.18 -13.36
C VAL A 171 -6.40 -3.38 -12.77
N ASP A 172 -7.61 -3.50 -13.31
CA ASP A 172 -8.79 -2.79 -12.79
C ASP A 172 -9.19 -3.31 -11.40
N GLN A 173 -9.12 -4.62 -11.14
CA GLN A 173 -9.33 -5.18 -9.80
C GLN A 173 -8.29 -4.66 -8.80
N ILE A 174 -7.01 -4.62 -9.16
CA ILE A 174 -5.94 -4.08 -8.30
C ILE A 174 -6.22 -2.62 -7.95
N ARG A 175 -6.62 -1.81 -8.95
CA ARG A 175 -6.97 -0.40 -8.75
C ARG A 175 -8.15 -0.25 -7.79
N GLN A 176 -9.20 -1.04 -7.98
CA GLN A 176 -10.36 -1.00 -7.10
C GLN A 176 -10.00 -1.33 -5.64
N VAL A 177 -9.24 -2.42 -5.41
CA VAL A 177 -8.82 -2.80 -4.06
C VAL A 177 -7.92 -1.72 -3.43
N LEU A 178 -7.05 -1.08 -4.23
CA LEU A 178 -6.24 0.04 -3.76
C LEU A 178 -7.10 1.25 -3.38
N ASP A 179 -8.07 1.62 -4.20
CA ASP A 179 -8.96 2.76 -3.92
C ASP A 179 -9.81 2.50 -2.66
N GLU A 180 -10.38 1.31 -2.52
CA GLU A 180 -11.12 0.90 -1.32
C GLU A 180 -10.23 0.90 -0.07
N GLY A 181 -9.03 0.32 -0.17
CA GLY A 181 -8.06 0.31 0.92
C GLY A 181 -7.62 1.71 1.35
N THR A 182 -7.35 2.61 0.38
CA THR A 182 -6.95 3.99 0.68
C THR A 182 -8.08 4.80 1.32
N ALA A 183 -9.33 4.61 0.86
CA ALA A 183 -10.50 5.24 1.47
C ALA A 183 -10.72 4.75 2.92
N ALA A 184 -10.57 3.45 3.16
CA ALA A 184 -10.67 2.88 4.50
C ALA A 184 -9.59 3.43 5.45
N ILE A 185 -8.34 3.50 4.99
CA ILE A 185 -7.23 4.08 5.78
C ILE A 185 -7.50 5.55 6.09
N ARG A 186 -7.95 6.36 5.12
CA ARG A 186 -8.29 7.78 5.36
C ARG A 186 -9.39 7.94 6.40
N LYS A 187 -10.39 7.07 6.37
CA LYS A 187 -11.48 7.07 7.36
C LYS A 187 -10.94 6.78 8.76
N GLN A 188 -10.08 5.76 8.92
CA GLN A 188 -9.46 5.45 10.20
C GLN A 188 -8.60 6.59 10.74
N ILE A 189 -7.84 7.26 9.86
CA ILE A 189 -7.05 8.45 10.24
C ILE A 189 -7.98 9.53 10.82
N ALA A 190 -9.07 9.86 10.13
CA ALA A 190 -10.02 10.88 10.60
C ALA A 190 -10.67 10.48 11.94
N GLU A 191 -10.99 9.20 12.15
CA GLU A 191 -11.53 8.70 13.41
C GLU A 191 -10.50 8.83 14.56
N LEU A 192 -9.24 8.48 14.30
CA LEU A 192 -8.16 8.60 15.28
C LEU A 192 -7.84 10.07 15.60
N GLU A 193 -7.86 10.96 14.60
CA GLU A 193 -7.71 12.41 14.79
C GLU A 193 -8.83 12.96 15.68
N GLN A 194 -10.08 12.54 15.45
CA GLN A 194 -11.21 12.95 16.28
C GLN A 194 -11.08 12.45 17.73
N LEU A 195 -10.62 11.21 17.92
CA LEU A 195 -10.35 10.69 19.27
C LEU A 195 -9.23 11.46 19.97
N LEU A 196 -8.17 11.80 19.24
CA LEU A 196 -7.07 12.63 19.76
C LEU A 196 -7.58 14.00 20.20
N GLU A 197 -8.39 14.69 19.39
CA GLU A 197 -8.97 15.98 19.74
C GLU A 197 -9.83 15.91 21.01
N ARG A 198 -10.63 14.85 21.15
CA ARG A 198 -11.45 14.62 22.35
C ARG A 198 -10.60 14.40 23.60
N GLU A 199 -9.55 13.60 23.50
CA GLU A 199 -8.65 13.36 24.64
C GLU A 199 -7.85 14.62 25.00
N VAL A 200 -7.41 15.41 24.03
CA VAL A 200 -6.72 16.69 24.29
C VAL A 200 -7.66 17.68 25.00
N THR A 201 -8.90 17.82 24.52
CA THR A 201 -9.88 18.72 25.14
C THR A 201 -10.26 18.25 26.55
N ARG A 202 -10.43 16.94 26.75
CA ARG A 202 -10.66 16.35 28.07
C ARG A 202 -9.49 16.62 29.02
N ALA A 203 -8.26 16.36 28.61
CA ALA A 203 -7.07 16.60 29.42
C ALA A 203 -6.93 18.08 29.80
N ALA A 204 -7.25 19.00 28.89
CA ALA A 204 -7.25 20.44 29.17
C ALA A 204 -8.31 20.82 30.22
N GLN A 205 -9.52 20.24 30.12
CA GLN A 205 -10.60 20.45 31.09
C GLN A 205 -10.24 19.89 32.47
N GLU A 206 -9.72 18.67 32.53
CA GLU A 206 -9.29 18.02 33.77
C GLU A 206 -8.16 18.82 34.42
N THR A 207 -7.17 19.27 33.65
CA THR A 207 -6.08 20.14 34.14
C THR A 207 -6.62 21.43 34.73
N THR A 208 -7.52 22.12 34.00
CA THR A 208 -8.13 23.37 34.46
C THR A 208 -8.94 23.15 35.75
N SER A 209 -9.68 22.05 35.84
CA SER A 209 -10.45 21.67 37.03
C SER A 209 -9.55 21.42 38.24
N VAL A 210 -8.45 20.68 38.06
CA VAL A 210 -7.48 20.41 39.13
C VAL A 210 -6.80 21.70 39.60
N GLU A 211 -6.40 22.57 38.68
CA GLU A 211 -5.80 23.87 39.01
C GLU A 211 -6.77 24.80 39.74
N ALA A 212 -8.03 24.83 39.32
CA ALA A 212 -9.08 25.59 40.00
C ALA A 212 -9.34 25.07 41.41
N GLY A 213 -9.45 23.75 41.59
CA GLY A 213 -9.59 23.11 42.90
C GLY A 213 -8.42 23.42 43.83
N LEU A 214 -7.18 23.38 43.32
CA LEU A 214 -5.99 23.75 44.06
C LEU A 214 -6.01 25.21 44.50
N ARG A 215 -6.46 26.12 43.63
CA ARG A 215 -6.60 27.56 43.95
C ARG A 215 -7.61 27.78 45.08
N ALA A 216 -8.79 27.16 44.97
CA ALA A 216 -9.83 27.26 45.99
C ALA A 216 -9.37 26.70 47.35
N ALA A 217 -8.66 25.56 47.35
CA ALA A 217 -8.09 24.97 48.56
C ALA A 217 -7.05 25.89 49.21
N ARG A 218 -6.17 26.52 48.42
CA ARG A 218 -5.18 27.50 48.92
C ARG A 218 -5.85 28.72 49.54
N GLU A 219 -6.90 29.25 48.91
CA GLU A 219 -7.64 30.39 49.45
C GLU A 219 -8.38 30.04 50.74
N SER A 220 -8.98 28.84 50.81
CA SER A 220 -9.62 28.35 52.03
C SER A 220 -8.62 28.18 53.17
N ALA A 221 -7.47 27.56 52.89
CA ALA A 221 -6.39 27.41 53.86
C ALA A 221 -5.90 28.77 54.34
N ALA A 222 -5.69 29.75 53.45
CA ALA A 222 -5.27 31.09 53.84
C ALA A 222 -6.29 31.82 54.72
N ARG A 223 -7.59 31.66 54.45
CA ARG A 223 -8.67 32.21 55.31
C ARG A 223 -8.66 31.55 56.68
N GLU A 224 -8.51 30.23 56.73
CA GLU A 224 -8.46 29.47 57.98
C GLU A 224 -7.22 29.83 58.80
N THR A 225 -6.05 29.95 58.17
CA THR A 225 -4.82 30.41 58.83
C THR A 225 -5.02 31.77 59.47
N ARG A 226 -5.60 32.76 58.76
CA ARG A 226 -5.88 34.08 59.35
C ARG A 226 -6.85 34.00 60.54
N ARG A 227 -7.86 33.13 60.47
CA ARG A 227 -8.80 32.90 61.57
C ARG A 227 -8.10 32.31 62.79
N VAL A 228 -7.27 31.28 62.58
CA VAL A 228 -6.49 30.62 63.62
C VAL A 228 -5.47 31.58 64.23
N ASP A 229 -4.74 32.35 63.43
CA ASP A 229 -3.77 33.35 63.89
C ASP A 229 -4.43 34.42 64.76
N ALA A 230 -5.61 34.92 64.35
CA ALA A 230 -6.36 35.89 65.15
C ALA A 230 -6.77 35.32 66.52
N GLU A 231 -7.17 34.06 66.59
CA GLU A 231 -7.51 33.41 67.87
C GLU A 231 -6.25 33.11 68.70
N ILE A 232 -5.13 32.73 68.07
CA ILE A 232 -3.84 32.58 68.73
C ILE A 232 -3.42 33.90 69.38
N ASP A 233 -3.51 35.02 68.65
CA ASP A 233 -3.13 36.33 69.15
C ASP A 233 -4.02 36.77 70.31
N ARG A 234 -5.33 36.52 70.22
CA ARG A 234 -6.28 36.72 71.33
C ARG A 234 -5.91 35.90 72.56
N LEU A 235 -5.53 34.63 72.39
CA LEU A 235 -5.11 33.77 73.50
C LEU A 235 -3.75 34.19 74.07
N ARG A 236 -2.84 34.75 73.25
CA ARG A 236 -1.54 35.30 73.69
C ARG A 236 -1.69 36.53 74.59
N GLU A 237 -2.79 37.28 74.49
CA GLU A 237 -3.09 38.39 75.41
C GLU A 237 -3.22 37.94 76.87
N ILE A 238 -3.59 36.68 77.11
CA ILE A 238 -3.74 36.12 78.46
C ILE A 238 -2.36 36.02 79.15
N PRO A 239 -1.36 35.28 78.60
CA PRO A 239 -0.02 35.29 79.17
C PRO A 239 0.58 36.69 79.29
N THR A 240 0.40 37.61 78.33
CA THR A 240 1.02 38.94 78.42
C THR A 240 0.40 39.82 79.51
N THR A 241 -0.90 39.68 79.77
CA THR A 241 -1.60 40.45 80.81
C THR A 241 -1.37 39.86 82.20
N PHE A 242 -1.28 38.52 82.32
CA PHE A 242 -1.26 37.82 83.60
C PHE A 242 0.09 37.22 84.01
N LYS A 243 1.10 37.11 83.13
CA LYS A 243 2.49 36.87 83.56
C LYS A 243 3.13 38.20 83.98
N ALA A 244 3.53 38.31 85.24
CA ALA A 244 4.33 39.43 85.73
C ALA A 244 5.68 39.54 84.97
N PRO A 245 6.18 40.76 84.69
CA PRO A 245 7.52 40.96 84.16
C PRO A 245 8.54 40.65 85.26
N GLY A 246 8.91 39.38 85.43
CA GLY A 246 9.87 38.97 86.45
C GLY A 246 9.71 37.56 87.02
N ALA A 247 9.33 36.57 86.22
CA ALA A 247 9.56 35.17 86.58
C ALA A 247 10.46 34.54 85.51
N ALA A 248 11.77 34.70 85.74
CA ALA A 248 12.78 33.85 85.12
C ALA A 248 12.50 32.39 85.51
N HIS A 249 12.57 31.50 84.52
CA HIS A 249 13.19 30.18 84.62
C HIS A 249 13.73 29.82 83.25
#